data_AF-A0A8J8J7Z5-F1
#
_entry.id   AF-A0A8J8J7Z5-F1
#
_cell.length_a   1.000
_cell.length_b   1.000
_cell.length_c   1.000
_cell.angle_alpha   90.00
_cell.angle_beta   90.00
_cell.angle_gamma   90.00
#
_symmetry.space_group_name_H-M   'P 1'
#
loop_
_entity.id
_entity.type
_entity.pdbx_description
1 polymer ?
#
loop_
_entity_poly.entity_id
_entity_poly.type
_entity_poly.pdbx_seq_one_letter_code
_entity_poly.pdbx_strand_id
1 'polypeptide(L)'
;MEFELMRMNVFFPASLEIQEELLKAGFKVPYDKETGKKTPVPVVSSSMEGRKLRRGRLLKAKDVEMKDKFAVIPEERALIEFEVTEKGFLVIRPKPIEYHLEELGFLSVPPRLWRTWASFSLPFSAYDTLLSELEEFRGENRGFYTASKGSRGRIEVYAYKGRTRKDLGIPVFGYSIGLHGLTLAEGYLEEKAEENGVPEGRLRYLKLGLRKRKETKAGLRVGIVWENGKPVEVTLKLSTTEPRVRIQGLYGELVGKSRGELTRTDDWYIVVHASDFITALETVGRTFG
;
A
#
# COMPACT_ATOMS: atom_id res chain seq x y z
N MET A 1 -17.75 3.18 -9.92
CA MET A 1 -18.29 2.98 -8.55
C MET A 1 -17.27 3.46 -7.52
N GLU A 2 -17.71 4.01 -6.38
CA GLU A 2 -16.83 4.55 -5.34
C GLU A 2 -17.27 4.06 -3.96
N PHE A 3 -16.31 3.73 -3.10
CA PHE A 3 -16.55 3.24 -1.75
C PHE A 3 -15.66 3.97 -0.74
N GLU A 4 -16.16 4.15 0.47
CA GLU A 4 -15.33 4.55 1.60
C GLU A 4 -14.55 3.36 2.15
N LEU A 5 -13.26 3.57 2.42
CA LEU A 5 -12.37 2.56 2.96
C LEU A 5 -12.49 2.52 4.48
N MET A 6 -12.61 1.33 5.05
CA MET A 6 -12.42 1.15 6.48
C MET A 6 -10.99 1.50 6.87
N ARG A 7 -10.01 1.03 6.06
CA ARG A 7 -8.59 1.27 6.29
C ARG A 7 -7.80 1.30 4.99
N MET A 8 -6.79 2.15 4.95
CA MET A 8 -5.80 2.24 3.88
C MET A 8 -4.40 2.28 4.46
N ASN A 9 -3.45 1.53 3.87
CA ASN A 9 -2.04 1.62 4.21
C ASN A 9 -1.17 1.47 2.96
N VAL A 10 -0.26 2.41 2.72
CA VAL A 10 0.77 2.34 1.67
C VAL A 10 2.14 2.45 2.30
N PHE A 11 2.91 1.37 2.17
CA PHE A 11 4.18 1.15 2.87
C PHE A 11 5.38 1.55 1.99
N PHE A 12 5.57 2.85 1.72
CA PHE A 12 6.75 3.34 1.01
C PHE A 12 8.12 2.93 1.60
N PRO A 13 8.30 2.70 2.93
CA PRO A 13 9.55 2.14 3.43
C PRO A 13 9.88 0.74 2.88
N ALA A 14 8.92 0.03 2.25
CA ALA A 14 9.17 -1.22 1.55
C ALA A 14 9.79 -1.05 0.15
N SER A 15 9.97 0.18 -0.33
CA SER A 15 10.65 0.52 -1.59
C SER A 15 12.09 0.92 -1.35
N LEU A 16 13.01 0.21 -1.99
CA LEU A 16 14.42 0.61 -2.03
C LEU A 16 14.65 1.74 -3.02
N GLU A 17 13.84 1.82 -4.07
CA GLU A 17 13.93 2.86 -5.08
C GLU A 17 13.75 4.25 -4.47
N ILE A 18 12.70 4.45 -3.65
CA ILE A 18 12.45 5.73 -2.97
C ILE A 18 13.56 6.04 -1.96
N GLN A 19 14.08 5.03 -1.25
CA GLN A 19 15.19 5.24 -0.34
C GLN A 19 16.45 5.70 -1.06
N GLU A 20 16.77 5.07 -2.20
CA GLU A 20 17.91 5.45 -3.01
C GLU A 20 17.77 6.87 -3.56
N GLU A 21 16.57 7.26 -4.00
CA GLU A 21 16.28 8.62 -4.45
C GLU A 21 16.57 9.66 -3.35
N LEU A 22 16.09 9.40 -2.13
CA LEU A 22 16.33 10.29 -0.99
C LEU A 22 17.82 10.32 -0.60
N LEU A 23 18.50 9.18 -0.60
CA LEU A 23 19.94 9.11 -0.32
C LEU A 23 20.76 9.92 -1.34
N LYS A 24 20.45 9.78 -2.64
CA LYS A 24 21.09 10.55 -3.72
C LYS A 24 20.86 12.06 -3.59
N ALA A 25 19.70 12.45 -3.06
CA ALA A 25 19.38 13.85 -2.80
C ALA A 25 20.10 14.44 -1.58
N GLY A 26 20.69 13.60 -0.72
CA GLY A 26 21.45 14.00 0.46
C GLY A 26 20.77 13.71 1.80
N PHE A 27 19.59 13.09 1.80
CA PHE A 27 18.91 12.70 3.03
C PHE A 27 19.62 11.55 3.74
N LYS A 28 19.58 11.55 5.06
CA LYS A 28 20.06 10.47 5.92
C LYS A 28 18.93 9.47 6.21
N VAL A 29 18.72 8.51 5.29
CA VAL A 29 17.62 7.53 5.34
C VAL A 29 18.07 6.12 5.75
N PRO A 30 17.30 5.39 6.58
CA PRO A 30 16.19 5.89 7.41
C PRO A 30 16.68 6.55 8.70
N TYR A 31 17.93 6.29 9.10
CA TYR A 31 18.53 6.77 10.34
C TYR A 31 20.05 6.82 10.18
N ASP A 32 20.64 7.97 10.52
CA ASP A 32 22.08 8.12 10.63
C ASP A 32 22.51 8.03 12.10
N LYS A 33 23.24 6.95 12.42
CA LYS A 33 23.81 6.64 13.73
C LYS A 33 24.92 7.59 14.16
N GLU A 34 25.60 8.26 13.23
CA GLU A 34 26.70 9.18 13.55
C GLU A 34 26.16 10.54 14.01
N THR A 35 25.16 11.04 13.29
CA THR A 35 24.54 12.35 13.57
C THR A 35 23.27 12.27 14.41
N GLY A 36 22.70 11.06 14.59
CA GLY A 36 21.41 10.85 15.25
C GLY A 36 20.19 11.25 14.41
N LYS A 37 20.37 11.69 13.17
CA LYS A 37 19.28 12.19 12.30
C LYS A 37 18.36 11.05 11.85
N LYS A 38 17.05 11.24 11.98
CA LYS A 38 16.01 10.26 11.62
C LYS A 38 15.18 10.75 10.43
N THR A 39 15.27 10.04 9.32
CA THR A 39 14.50 10.29 8.09
C THR A 39 13.81 9.01 7.61
N PRO A 40 12.90 8.41 8.40
CA PRO A 40 12.17 7.23 7.95
C PRO A 40 11.29 7.57 6.73
N VAL A 41 11.29 6.70 5.72
CA VAL A 41 10.32 6.81 4.62
C VAL A 41 8.92 6.53 5.20
N PRO A 42 7.92 7.40 4.96
CA PRO A 42 6.64 7.33 5.66
C PRO A 42 5.74 6.21 5.15
N VAL A 43 4.93 5.64 6.03
CA VAL A 43 3.71 4.90 5.67
C VAL A 43 2.56 5.90 5.61
N VAL A 44 1.83 5.92 4.49
CA VAL A 44 0.58 6.68 4.38
C VAL A 44 -0.55 5.79 4.90
N SER A 45 -1.22 6.22 5.97
CA SER A 45 -2.25 5.43 6.65
C SER A 45 -3.53 6.26 6.84
N SER A 46 -4.67 5.62 6.68
CA SER A 46 -6.00 6.20 6.94
C SER A 46 -6.89 5.12 7.56
N SER A 47 -7.71 5.48 8.55
CA SER A 47 -8.56 4.55 9.28
C SER A 47 -9.86 5.21 9.75
N MET A 48 -10.99 4.62 9.37
CA MET A 48 -12.32 5.07 9.79
C MET A 48 -12.56 4.86 11.29
N GLU A 49 -11.92 3.86 11.89
CA GLU A 49 -11.86 3.69 13.34
C GLU A 49 -10.58 4.37 13.83
N GLY A 50 -10.68 5.49 14.54
CA GLY A 50 -9.53 6.29 14.98
C GLY A 50 -8.41 5.44 15.61
N ARG A 51 -7.16 5.87 15.47
CA ARG A 51 -5.98 5.04 15.85
C ARG A 51 -5.23 5.59 17.05
N LYS A 52 -4.74 4.67 17.89
CA LYS A 52 -3.77 4.97 18.95
C LYS A 52 -2.39 4.45 18.55
N LEU A 53 -1.44 5.36 18.35
CA LEU A 53 -0.05 5.04 18.01
C LEU A 53 0.88 5.43 19.15
N ARG A 54 2.03 4.75 19.26
CA ARG A 54 3.12 5.26 20.11
C ARG A 54 3.58 6.59 19.52
N ARG A 55 3.79 7.60 20.35
CA ARG A 55 4.18 8.96 19.91
C ARG A 55 5.38 8.95 18.96
N GLY A 56 6.39 8.14 19.25
CA GLY A 56 7.59 8.04 18.41
C GLY A 56 7.36 7.41 17.02
N ARG A 57 6.21 6.78 16.78
CA ARG A 57 5.85 6.24 15.45
C ARG A 57 5.10 7.24 14.59
N LEU A 58 4.48 8.26 15.18
CA LEU A 58 3.80 9.28 14.40
C LEU A 58 4.84 10.20 13.78
N LEU A 59 4.80 10.34 12.46
CA LEU A 59 5.64 11.29 11.71
C LEU A 59 4.91 12.61 11.50
N LYS A 60 3.66 12.56 11.02
CA LYS A 60 2.84 13.75 10.79
C LYS A 60 1.37 13.38 10.70
N ALA A 61 0.47 14.24 11.18
CA ALA A 61 -0.98 14.09 11.11
C ALA A 61 -1.65 15.44 11.37
N LYS A 62 -2.92 15.56 11.00
CA LYS A 62 -3.78 16.67 11.44
C LYS A 62 -4.52 16.28 12.72
N ASP A 63 -4.85 17.27 13.55
CA ASP A 63 -5.78 17.13 14.68
C ASP A 63 -5.48 15.96 15.65
N VAL A 64 -4.20 15.82 16.05
CA VAL A 64 -3.75 14.76 16.96
C VAL A 64 -3.79 15.20 18.41
N GLU A 65 -4.37 14.36 19.26
CA GLU A 65 -4.30 14.51 20.71
C GLU A 65 -3.13 13.68 21.27
N MET A 66 -2.23 14.33 22.01
CA MET A 66 -1.09 13.67 22.66
C MET A 66 -1.46 13.23 24.09
N LYS A 67 -1.54 11.92 24.33
CA LYS A 67 -1.80 11.32 25.65
C LYS A 67 -0.62 10.47 26.09
N ASP A 68 0.15 10.95 27.07
CA ASP A 68 1.34 10.30 27.60
C ASP A 68 2.34 9.87 26.50
N LYS A 69 2.50 8.56 26.31
CA LYS A 69 3.40 7.92 25.34
C LYS A 69 2.71 7.65 24.00
N PHE A 70 1.47 8.12 23.81
CA PHE A 70 0.65 7.83 22.64
C PHE A 70 0.16 9.09 21.95
N ALA A 71 0.07 9.00 20.62
CA ALA A 71 -0.69 9.89 19.78
C ALA A 71 -2.05 9.25 19.50
N VAL A 72 -3.12 9.96 19.80
CA VAL A 72 -4.50 9.58 19.47
C VAL A 72 -4.88 10.33 18.21
N ILE A 73 -5.03 9.58 17.13
CA ILE A 73 -5.42 10.06 15.82
C ILE A 73 -6.93 9.86 15.72
N PRO A 74 -7.69 10.90 15.33
CA PRO A 74 -9.13 10.78 15.16
C PRO A 74 -9.47 9.83 14.00
N GLU A 75 -10.77 9.66 13.77
CA GLU A 75 -11.26 8.98 12.57
C GLU A 75 -10.79 9.74 11.33
N GLU A 76 -10.38 8.98 10.31
CA GLU A 76 -9.86 9.50 9.06
C GLU A 76 -10.60 8.86 7.88
N ARG A 77 -10.76 9.64 6.83
CA ARG A 77 -11.46 9.23 5.62
C ARG A 77 -10.55 8.95 4.43
N ALA A 78 -10.79 7.82 3.76
CA ALA A 78 -10.21 7.53 2.45
C ALA A 78 -11.26 6.87 1.54
N LEU A 79 -11.18 7.13 0.25
CA LEU A 79 -12.08 6.56 -0.76
C LEU A 79 -11.32 5.60 -1.68
N ILE A 80 -12.06 4.74 -2.36
CA ILE A 80 -11.55 3.91 -3.44
C ILE A 80 -12.56 3.86 -4.58
N GLU A 81 -12.11 4.25 -5.76
CA GLU A 81 -12.91 4.24 -6.97
C GLU A 81 -12.53 3.03 -7.83
N PHE A 82 -13.54 2.42 -8.45
CA PHE A 82 -13.39 1.36 -9.42
C PHE A 82 -14.05 1.79 -10.73
N GLU A 83 -13.27 1.76 -11.81
CA GLU A 83 -13.69 2.14 -13.16
C GLU A 83 -13.34 1.00 -14.11
N VAL A 84 -14.31 0.51 -14.87
CA VAL A 84 -14.05 -0.47 -15.93
C VAL A 84 -13.84 0.26 -17.25
N THR A 85 -12.76 -0.08 -17.93
CA THR A 85 -12.43 0.42 -19.27
C THR A 85 -13.12 -0.41 -20.34
N GLU A 86 -13.33 0.17 -21.53
CA GLU A 86 -13.86 -0.54 -22.72
C GLU A 86 -13.07 -1.80 -23.09
N LYS A 87 -11.80 -1.88 -22.69
CA LYS A 87 -10.90 -3.02 -22.94
C LYS A 87 -11.00 -4.13 -21.87
N GLY A 88 -11.96 -4.05 -20.95
CA GLY A 88 -12.18 -5.05 -19.89
C GLY A 88 -11.14 -5.02 -18.76
N PHE A 89 -10.44 -3.89 -18.59
CA PHE A 89 -9.59 -3.65 -17.42
C PHE A 89 -10.35 -2.88 -16.34
N LEU A 90 -10.11 -3.26 -15.09
CA LEU A 90 -10.58 -2.56 -13.91
C LEU A 90 -9.44 -1.68 -13.38
N VAL A 91 -9.68 -0.37 -13.34
CA VAL A 91 -8.80 0.62 -12.74
C VAL A 91 -9.31 0.93 -11.33
N ILE A 92 -8.46 0.70 -10.34
CA ILE A 92 -8.74 0.86 -8.92
C ILE A 92 -7.95 2.08 -8.42
N ARG A 93 -8.64 3.14 -7.99
CA ARG A 93 -8.04 4.42 -7.58
C ARG A 93 -8.31 4.72 -6.11
N PRO A 94 -7.39 4.37 -5.20
CA PRO A 94 -7.46 4.79 -3.81
C PRO A 94 -7.14 6.28 -3.66
N LYS A 95 -7.91 6.99 -2.82
CA LYS A 95 -7.82 8.43 -2.59
C LYS A 95 -7.75 8.72 -1.08
N PRO A 96 -6.55 9.00 -0.49
CA PRO A 96 -6.46 9.53 0.87
C PRO A 96 -7.09 10.92 0.94
N ILE A 97 -8.16 11.09 1.72
CA ILE A 97 -8.75 12.41 1.98
C ILE A 97 -8.18 12.96 3.29
N GLU A 98 -8.30 12.18 4.35
CA GLU A 98 -7.66 12.38 5.64
C GLU A 98 -6.80 11.17 5.95
N TYR A 99 -5.60 11.44 6.44
CA TYR A 99 -4.58 10.43 6.63
C TYR A 99 -3.50 10.97 7.55
N HIS A 100 -2.68 10.05 8.04
CA HIS A 100 -1.47 10.34 8.78
C HIS A 100 -0.28 9.63 8.16
N LEU A 101 0.90 10.08 8.58
CA LEU A 101 2.18 9.47 8.28
C LEU A 101 2.71 8.80 9.55
N GLU A 102 3.01 7.52 9.45
CA GLU A 102 3.67 6.78 10.53
C GLU A 102 4.95 6.09 10.05
N GLU A 103 5.86 5.83 10.98
CA GLU A 103 6.98 4.91 10.77
C GLU A 103 6.71 3.54 11.38
N LEU A 104 7.27 2.51 10.74
CA LEU A 104 7.17 1.13 11.25
C LEU A 104 8.21 0.84 12.35
N GLY A 105 9.01 1.83 12.77
CA GLY A 105 10.00 1.70 13.85
C GLY A 105 11.19 0.82 13.50
N PHE A 106 11.60 0.79 12.23
CA PHE A 106 12.74 -0.01 11.80
C PHE A 106 14.05 0.77 11.95
N LEU A 107 14.99 0.21 12.72
CA LEU A 107 16.38 0.69 12.77
C LEU A 107 17.15 0.41 11.46
N SER A 108 16.67 -0.56 10.68
CA SER A 108 17.15 -0.93 9.35
C SER A 108 15.99 -1.49 8.54
N VAL A 109 15.80 -1.04 7.30
CA VAL A 109 14.71 -1.56 6.46
C VAL A 109 14.91 -3.07 6.26
N PRO A 110 13.89 -3.91 6.44
CA PRO A 110 13.94 -5.31 6.03
C PRO A 110 13.13 -5.51 4.73
N PRO A 111 13.56 -4.99 3.55
CA PRO A 111 12.77 -5.09 2.31
C PRO A 111 12.45 -6.53 1.89
N ARG A 112 13.19 -7.51 2.42
CA ARG A 112 12.98 -8.93 2.15
C ARG A 112 11.62 -9.45 2.68
N LEU A 113 11.12 -8.89 3.78
CA LEU A 113 9.91 -9.38 4.47
C LEU A 113 8.60 -8.90 3.82
N TRP A 114 8.56 -7.68 3.26
CA TRP A 114 7.33 -7.15 2.67
C TRP A 114 7.12 -7.70 1.26
N ARG A 115 6.04 -8.45 1.07
CA ARG A 115 5.48 -8.73 -0.26
C ARG A 115 4.46 -7.67 -0.61
N THR A 116 3.52 -7.46 0.30
CA THR A 116 2.50 -6.42 0.23
C THR A 116 3.06 -5.08 0.64
N TRP A 117 2.83 -4.07 -0.18
CA TRP A 117 3.28 -2.70 0.05
C TRP A 117 2.15 -1.67 -0.15
N ALA A 118 0.95 -2.10 -0.55
CA ALA A 118 -0.28 -1.33 -0.37
C ALA A 118 -1.44 -2.26 0.03
N SER A 119 -2.30 -1.80 0.93
CA SER A 119 -3.43 -2.54 1.48
C SER A 119 -4.64 -1.63 1.65
N PHE A 120 -5.80 -2.08 1.17
CA PHE A 120 -7.07 -1.38 1.25
C PHE A 120 -8.12 -2.34 1.81
N SER A 121 -8.87 -1.91 2.80
CA SER A 121 -9.98 -2.67 3.39
C SER A 121 -11.28 -1.90 3.14
N LEU A 122 -12.24 -2.55 2.48
CA LEU A 122 -13.59 -2.04 2.26
C LEU A 122 -14.55 -2.69 3.26
N PRO A 123 -15.64 -2.01 3.67
CA PRO A 123 -16.69 -2.66 4.43
C PRO A 123 -17.26 -3.85 3.64
N PHE A 124 -17.69 -4.91 4.33
CA PHE A 124 -18.22 -6.08 3.64
C PHE A 124 -19.47 -5.78 2.80
N SER A 125 -20.21 -4.70 3.11
CA SER A 125 -21.32 -4.22 2.26
C SER A 125 -20.91 -3.90 0.81
N ALA A 126 -19.62 -3.64 0.55
CA ALA A 126 -19.11 -3.45 -0.81
C ALA A 126 -19.10 -4.76 -1.63
N TYR A 127 -19.14 -5.92 -0.99
CA TYR A 127 -19.03 -7.23 -1.66
C TYR A 127 -20.15 -7.43 -2.70
N ASP A 128 -21.42 -7.31 -2.29
CA ASP A 128 -22.55 -7.54 -3.19
C ASP A 128 -22.63 -6.51 -4.30
N THR A 129 -22.32 -5.24 -4.00
CA THR A 129 -22.24 -4.18 -5.01
C THR A 129 -21.15 -4.47 -6.04
N LEU A 130 -19.95 -4.86 -5.60
CA LEU A 130 -18.86 -5.23 -6.51
C LEU A 130 -19.22 -6.44 -7.38
N LEU A 131 -19.94 -7.43 -6.82
CA LEU A 131 -20.39 -8.58 -7.60
C LEU A 131 -21.40 -8.19 -8.67
N SER A 132 -22.41 -7.41 -8.30
CA SER A 132 -23.50 -7.00 -9.19
C SER A 132 -22.99 -6.11 -10.32
N GLU A 133 -22.18 -5.11 -10.02
CA GLU A 133 -21.72 -4.11 -10.99
C GLU A 133 -20.68 -4.68 -11.97
N LEU A 134 -19.99 -5.77 -11.59
CA LEU A 134 -18.98 -6.42 -12.44
C LEU A 134 -19.47 -7.75 -13.04
N GLU A 135 -20.76 -8.06 -12.94
CA GLU A 135 -21.32 -9.35 -13.35
C GLU A 135 -21.08 -9.64 -14.84
N GLU A 136 -21.21 -8.64 -15.71
CA GLU A 136 -21.01 -8.79 -17.15
C GLU A 136 -19.58 -9.20 -17.53
N PHE A 137 -18.60 -8.97 -16.64
CA PHE A 137 -17.20 -9.35 -16.83
C PHE A 137 -16.86 -10.73 -16.28
N ARG A 138 -17.84 -11.47 -15.75
CA ARG A 138 -17.62 -12.80 -15.16
C ARG A 138 -16.94 -13.74 -16.17
N GLY A 139 -15.72 -14.16 -15.84
CA GLY A 139 -14.95 -15.11 -16.64
C GLY A 139 -15.16 -16.57 -16.20
N GLU A 140 -14.54 -17.50 -16.94
CA GLU A 140 -14.44 -18.89 -16.51
C GLU A 140 -13.66 -18.99 -15.19
N ASN A 141 -14.20 -19.72 -14.20
CA ASN A 141 -13.57 -19.88 -12.90
C ASN A 141 -12.39 -20.89 -12.89
N ARG A 142 -11.74 -21.11 -14.04
CA ARG A 142 -10.65 -22.08 -14.17
C ARG A 142 -9.33 -21.48 -13.71
N GLY A 143 -8.64 -22.23 -12.85
CA GLY A 143 -7.28 -21.87 -12.42
C GLY A 143 -7.20 -20.87 -11.27
N PHE A 144 -8.33 -20.58 -10.61
CA PHE A 144 -8.35 -19.86 -9.34
C PHE A 144 -8.25 -20.82 -8.16
N TYR A 145 -7.54 -20.37 -7.13
CA TYR A 145 -7.31 -21.12 -5.90
C TYR A 145 -7.43 -20.15 -4.72
N THR A 146 -7.72 -20.67 -3.54
CA THR A 146 -7.76 -19.88 -2.32
C THR A 146 -6.63 -20.21 -1.37
N ALA A 147 -6.27 -19.22 -0.56
CA ALA A 147 -5.36 -19.38 0.56
C ALA A 147 -5.89 -18.56 1.72
N SER A 148 -5.60 -19.01 2.94
CA SER A 148 -5.99 -18.33 4.17
C SER A 148 -4.76 -17.86 4.95
N LYS A 149 -4.94 -16.80 5.74
CA LYS A 149 -3.98 -16.31 6.71
C LYS A 149 -4.72 -15.78 7.93
N GLY A 150 -4.26 -16.15 9.12
CA GLY A 150 -4.87 -15.72 10.38
C GLY A 150 -4.93 -16.87 11.37
N SER A 151 -5.37 -16.56 12.58
CA SER A 151 -5.54 -17.51 13.67
C SER A 151 -6.50 -16.93 14.69
N ARG A 152 -7.31 -17.78 15.34
CA ARG A 152 -8.20 -17.44 16.48
C ARG A 152 -9.09 -16.22 16.23
N GLY A 153 -10.32 -16.46 15.78
CA GLY A 153 -11.35 -15.44 15.68
C GLY A 153 -11.27 -14.58 14.42
N ARG A 154 -10.09 -14.31 13.84
CA ARG A 154 -9.96 -13.52 12.60
C ARG A 154 -9.14 -14.22 11.52
N ILE A 155 -9.74 -14.46 10.35
CA ILE A 155 -9.15 -15.18 9.21
C ILE A 155 -9.35 -14.38 7.93
N GLU A 156 -8.27 -14.07 7.23
CA GLU A 156 -8.31 -13.55 5.86
C GLU A 156 -8.25 -14.72 4.89
N VAL A 157 -9.19 -14.81 3.95
CA VAL A 157 -9.10 -15.70 2.79
C VAL A 157 -9.01 -14.86 1.54
N TYR A 158 -8.11 -15.22 0.65
CA TYR A 158 -7.90 -14.52 -0.61
C TYR A 158 -7.71 -15.50 -1.76
N ALA A 159 -8.04 -15.05 -2.96
CA ALA A 159 -7.86 -15.82 -4.18
C ALA A 159 -6.55 -15.47 -4.89
N TYR A 160 -6.04 -16.44 -5.65
CA TYR A 160 -4.90 -16.28 -6.54
C TYR A 160 -5.09 -17.10 -7.83
N LYS A 161 -4.55 -16.58 -8.94
CA LYS A 161 -4.68 -17.20 -10.27
C LYS A 161 -3.41 -17.95 -10.63
N GLY A 162 -3.52 -19.27 -10.84
CA GLY A 162 -2.41 -20.17 -11.16
C GLY A 162 -1.65 -20.67 -9.93
N ARG A 163 -1.25 -21.95 -9.95
CA ARG A 163 -0.73 -22.70 -8.77
C ARG A 163 0.50 -22.07 -8.08
N THR A 164 1.31 -21.31 -8.80
CA THR A 164 2.56 -20.72 -8.29
C THR A 164 2.40 -19.27 -7.81
N ARG A 165 1.20 -18.68 -7.89
CA ARG A 165 0.97 -17.25 -7.61
C ARG A 165 0.30 -16.98 -6.26
N LYS A 166 0.33 -17.94 -5.33
CA LYS A 166 -0.19 -17.82 -3.96
C LYS A 166 0.28 -16.53 -3.26
N ASP A 167 1.52 -16.13 -3.51
CA ASP A 167 2.13 -14.95 -2.89
C ASP A 167 1.79 -13.61 -3.57
N LEU A 168 1.14 -13.63 -4.73
CA LEU A 168 0.85 -12.44 -5.56
C LEU A 168 -0.65 -12.17 -5.68
N GLY A 169 -1.49 -13.20 -5.81
CA GLY A 169 -2.91 -13.04 -6.12
C GLY A 169 -3.18 -13.05 -7.62
N ILE A 170 -4.09 -12.18 -8.10
CA ILE A 170 -4.38 -12.00 -9.53
C ILE A 170 -3.33 -11.12 -10.21
N PRO A 171 -3.12 -11.26 -11.53
CA PRO A 171 -2.15 -10.43 -12.26
C PRO A 171 -2.50 -8.93 -12.19
N VAL A 172 -1.48 -8.10 -11.97
CA VAL A 172 -1.59 -6.64 -12.08
C VAL A 172 -0.86 -6.17 -13.33
N PHE A 173 -1.54 -5.38 -14.16
CA PHE A 173 -1.03 -4.89 -15.45
C PHE A 173 -0.36 -3.53 -15.36
N GLY A 174 -0.79 -2.70 -14.40
CA GLY A 174 -0.23 -1.39 -14.14
C GLY A 174 -0.51 -0.94 -12.71
N TYR A 175 0.31 -0.05 -12.19
CA TYR A 175 0.00 0.77 -11.02
C TYR A 175 0.88 2.03 -11.05
N SER A 176 0.42 3.07 -10.37
CA SER A 176 1.17 4.28 -10.02
C SER A 176 0.74 4.69 -8.63
N ILE A 177 1.68 4.83 -7.68
CA ILE A 177 1.41 5.26 -6.31
C ILE A 177 2.60 6.09 -5.83
N GLY A 178 2.38 7.27 -5.25
CA GLY A 178 3.46 8.17 -4.87
C GLY A 178 3.13 9.12 -3.72
N LEU A 179 4.16 9.85 -3.26
CA LEU A 179 4.05 10.81 -2.17
C LEU A 179 3.78 12.25 -2.64
N HIS A 180 3.85 12.54 -3.94
CA HIS A 180 3.53 13.88 -4.46
C HIS A 180 2.02 14.12 -4.39
N GLY A 181 1.61 15.38 -4.18
CA GLY A 181 0.20 15.75 -4.02
C GLY A 181 -0.38 15.43 -2.64
N LEU A 182 0.41 14.79 -1.75
CA LEU A 182 0.04 14.53 -0.37
C LEU A 182 0.63 15.61 0.54
N THR A 183 -0.20 16.57 0.96
CA THR A 183 0.23 17.74 1.77
C THR A 183 1.05 17.37 3.01
N LEU A 184 0.66 16.32 3.75
CA LEU A 184 1.43 15.88 4.92
C LEU A 184 2.79 15.30 4.54
N ALA A 185 2.91 14.62 3.39
CA ALA A 185 4.17 14.04 2.94
C ALA A 185 5.12 15.12 2.45
N GLU A 186 4.61 16.12 1.74
CA GLU A 186 5.37 17.29 1.30
C GLU A 186 5.91 18.05 2.51
N GLY A 187 5.05 18.44 3.46
CA GLY A 187 5.49 19.14 4.67
C GLY A 187 6.43 18.31 5.56
N TYR A 188 6.26 16.98 5.62
CA TYR A 188 7.21 16.11 6.31
C TYR A 188 8.59 16.12 5.64
N LEU A 189 8.64 16.07 4.31
CA LEU A 189 9.90 16.04 3.58
C LEU A 189 10.61 17.39 3.58
N GLU A 190 9.87 18.50 3.65
CA GLU A 190 10.41 19.85 3.87
C GLU A 190 11.12 19.93 5.23
N GLU A 191 10.45 19.52 6.32
CA GLU A 191 11.05 19.46 7.67
C GLU A 191 12.31 18.58 7.67
N LYS A 192 12.25 17.42 6.98
CA LYS A 192 13.42 16.55 6.86
C LYS A 192 14.51 17.11 5.98
N ALA A 193 14.20 17.92 4.97
CA ALA A 193 15.21 18.56 4.15
C ALA A 193 16.02 19.55 4.98
N GLU A 194 15.35 20.37 5.80
CA GLU A 194 16.01 21.29 6.74
C GLU A 194 16.90 20.54 7.73
N GLU A 195 16.37 19.51 8.41
CA GLU A 195 17.14 18.70 9.36
C GLU A 195 18.40 18.08 8.71
N ASN A 196 18.33 17.70 7.43
CA ASN A 196 19.41 17.08 6.69
C ASN A 196 20.34 18.08 5.98
N GLY A 197 20.01 19.38 5.96
CA GLY A 197 20.73 20.39 5.16
C GLY A 197 20.59 20.18 3.66
N VAL A 198 19.49 19.56 3.22
CA VAL A 198 19.16 19.37 1.80
C VAL A 198 18.48 20.64 1.29
N PRO A 199 18.96 21.27 0.20
CA PRO A 199 18.31 22.46 -0.34
C PRO A 199 16.87 22.18 -0.76
N GLU A 200 15.94 23.03 -0.34
CA GLU A 200 14.49 22.88 -0.62
C GLU A 200 14.21 22.73 -2.12
N GLY A 201 14.95 23.45 -2.97
CA GLY A 201 14.84 23.33 -4.43
C GLY A 201 15.04 21.91 -4.97
N ARG A 202 15.75 21.03 -4.24
CA ARG A 202 15.92 19.61 -4.64
C ARG A 202 14.63 18.80 -4.49
N LEU A 203 13.76 19.13 -3.52
CA LEU A 203 12.51 18.42 -3.27
C LEU A 203 11.62 18.36 -4.52
N ARG A 204 11.62 19.44 -5.31
CA ARG A 204 10.84 19.57 -6.55
C ARG A 204 11.27 18.61 -7.65
N TYR A 205 12.46 18.03 -7.57
CA TYR A 205 12.98 17.10 -8.57
C TYR A 205 12.91 15.63 -8.15
N LEU A 206 12.60 15.36 -6.87
CA LEU A 206 12.56 14.00 -6.36
C LEU A 206 11.44 13.19 -7.02
N LYS A 207 11.77 11.96 -7.42
CA LYS A 207 10.79 10.98 -7.87
C LYS A 207 10.34 10.14 -6.68
N LEU A 208 9.26 10.55 -6.03
CA LEU A 208 8.75 9.92 -4.81
C LEU A 208 7.53 9.04 -5.06
N GLY A 209 7.41 8.51 -6.27
CA GLY A 209 6.38 7.58 -6.67
C GLY A 209 6.93 6.38 -7.41
N LEU A 210 6.10 5.36 -7.52
CA LEU A 210 6.42 4.06 -8.09
C LEU A 210 5.42 3.71 -9.16
N ARG A 211 5.92 3.50 -10.39
CA ARG A 211 5.14 2.97 -11.50
C ARG A 211 5.56 1.54 -11.81
N LYS A 212 4.61 0.69 -12.18
CA LYS A 212 4.91 -0.70 -12.54
C LYS A 212 5.84 -0.77 -13.77
N ARG A 213 7.00 -1.44 -13.65
CA ARG A 213 7.81 -1.85 -14.81
C ARG A 213 7.27 -3.14 -15.43
N LYS A 214 7.63 -3.40 -16.69
CA LYS A 214 7.25 -4.65 -17.37
C LYS A 214 7.77 -5.88 -16.64
N GLU A 215 8.99 -5.81 -16.12
CA GLU A 215 9.70 -6.91 -15.43
C GLU A 215 9.21 -7.12 -13.99
N THR A 216 8.55 -6.12 -13.40
CA THR A 216 8.06 -6.22 -12.02
C THR A 216 6.92 -7.22 -11.94
N LYS A 217 7.17 -8.36 -11.27
CA LYS A 217 6.14 -9.35 -10.93
C LYS A 217 5.28 -8.78 -9.81
N ALA A 218 4.12 -8.28 -10.19
CA ALA A 218 3.12 -7.69 -9.31
C ALA A 218 1.82 -8.50 -9.34
N GLY A 219 1.09 -8.47 -8.24
CA GLY A 219 -0.22 -9.07 -8.13
C GLY A 219 -1.08 -8.42 -7.07
N LEU A 220 -2.38 -8.58 -7.20
CA LEU A 220 -3.38 -8.10 -6.29
C LEU A 220 -4.04 -9.29 -5.61
N ARG A 221 -3.95 -9.37 -4.28
CA ARG A 221 -4.76 -10.33 -3.53
C ARG A 221 -6.11 -9.69 -3.25
N VAL A 222 -7.16 -10.32 -3.75
CA VAL A 222 -8.56 -9.99 -3.48
C VAL A 222 -9.05 -11.01 -2.45
N GLY A 223 -9.54 -10.53 -1.32
CA GLY A 223 -9.90 -11.38 -0.19
C GLY A 223 -11.07 -10.87 0.63
N ILE A 224 -11.52 -11.70 1.54
CA ILE A 224 -12.55 -11.42 2.54
C ILE A 224 -11.97 -11.79 3.89
N VAL A 225 -12.10 -10.89 4.85
CA VAL A 225 -11.76 -11.18 6.25
C VAL A 225 -13.02 -11.58 6.98
N TRP A 226 -12.88 -12.67 7.70
CA TRP A 226 -13.88 -13.22 8.59
C TRP A 226 -13.47 -12.97 10.02
N GLU A 227 -14.40 -12.48 10.82
CA GLU A 227 -14.23 -12.31 12.25
C GLU A 227 -15.39 -12.98 12.99
N ASN A 228 -15.06 -13.86 13.92
CA ASN A 228 -16.01 -14.63 14.73
C ASN A 228 -17.11 -15.31 13.89
N GLY A 229 -16.72 -15.88 12.74
CA GLY A 229 -17.62 -16.61 11.85
C GLY A 229 -18.49 -15.74 10.93
N LYS A 230 -18.25 -14.42 10.86
CA LYS A 230 -18.95 -13.50 9.95
C LYS A 230 -17.97 -12.76 9.04
N PRO A 231 -18.32 -12.50 7.77
CA PRO A 231 -17.50 -11.65 6.92
C PRO A 231 -17.62 -10.20 7.38
N VAL A 232 -16.48 -9.51 7.51
CA VAL A 232 -16.42 -8.13 8.04
C VAL A 232 -15.83 -7.11 7.08
N GLU A 233 -14.94 -7.53 6.18
CA GLU A 233 -14.36 -6.63 5.18
C GLU A 233 -13.89 -7.37 3.92
N VAL A 234 -13.90 -6.67 2.79
CA VAL A 234 -13.20 -7.07 1.56
C VAL A 234 -11.80 -6.45 1.60
N THR A 235 -10.75 -7.23 1.34
CA THR A 235 -9.36 -6.77 1.35
C THR A 235 -8.72 -6.81 -0.02
N LEU A 236 -8.01 -5.75 -0.36
CA LEU A 236 -7.21 -5.62 -1.57
C LEU A 236 -5.75 -5.36 -1.18
N LYS A 237 -4.84 -6.27 -1.57
CA LYS A 237 -3.42 -6.19 -1.18
C LYS A 237 -2.48 -6.29 -2.39
N LEU A 238 -1.89 -5.15 -2.76
CA LEU A 238 -0.91 -5.06 -3.83
C LEU A 238 0.44 -5.59 -3.35
N SER A 239 0.98 -6.57 -4.08
CA SER A 239 2.23 -7.24 -3.75
C SER A 239 3.19 -7.29 -4.93
N THR A 240 4.49 -7.25 -4.65
CA THR A 240 5.53 -7.55 -5.66
C THR A 240 6.54 -8.58 -5.12
N THR A 241 7.12 -9.37 -6.01
CA THR A 241 8.09 -10.42 -5.66
C THR A 241 9.43 -10.30 -6.38
N GLU A 242 9.45 -9.81 -7.60
CA GLU A 242 10.63 -9.72 -8.48
C GLU A 242 10.55 -8.49 -9.40
N PRO A 243 11.66 -8.02 -9.99
CA PRO A 243 13.04 -8.47 -9.75
C PRO A 243 13.55 -8.06 -8.36
N ARG A 244 14.74 -8.53 -8.00
CA ARG A 244 15.47 -7.98 -6.84
C ARG A 244 16.26 -6.76 -7.30
N VAL A 245 16.25 -5.72 -6.48
CA VAL A 245 17.05 -4.50 -6.69
C VAL A 245 18.07 -4.35 -5.57
N ARG A 246 19.19 -3.73 -5.91
CA ARG A 246 20.28 -3.42 -4.99
C ARG A 246 20.51 -1.92 -5.02
N ILE A 247 20.69 -1.33 -3.84
CA ILE A 247 21.03 0.08 -3.67
C ILE A 247 22.20 0.21 -2.69
N GLN A 248 22.91 1.33 -2.75
CA GLN A 248 23.86 1.71 -1.72
C GLN A 248 23.12 2.48 -0.61
N GLY A 249 23.02 1.88 0.58
CA GLY A 249 22.51 2.54 1.78
C GLY A 249 23.60 3.29 2.54
N LEU A 250 23.23 3.95 3.65
CA LEU A 250 24.17 4.66 4.53
C LEU A 250 25.28 3.75 5.09
N TYR A 251 24.95 2.49 5.38
CA TYR A 251 25.85 1.54 6.05
C TYR A 251 26.11 0.28 5.22
N GLY A 252 26.09 0.42 3.89
CA GLY A 252 26.38 -0.67 2.96
C GLY A 252 25.23 -0.99 2.01
N GLU A 253 25.41 -2.07 1.25
CA GLU A 253 24.45 -2.49 0.24
C GLU A 253 23.15 -3.03 0.85
N LEU A 254 22.02 -2.64 0.26
CA LEU A 254 20.70 -3.16 0.60
C LEU A 254 20.12 -3.91 -0.60
N VAL A 255 19.55 -5.09 -0.36
CA VAL A 255 18.92 -5.93 -1.41
C VAL A 255 17.46 -6.22 -1.06
N GLY A 256 16.57 -5.87 -1.99
CA GLY A 256 15.12 -5.90 -1.78
C GLY A 256 14.35 -6.30 -3.03
N LYS A 257 13.03 -6.43 -2.89
CA LYS A 257 12.12 -6.66 -4.02
C LYS A 257 11.81 -5.33 -4.67
N SER A 258 11.89 -5.26 -6.00
CA SER A 258 11.52 -4.06 -6.70
C SER A 258 10.03 -3.75 -6.52
N ARG A 259 9.73 -2.46 -6.39
CA ARG A 259 8.36 -1.93 -6.39
C ARG A 259 8.03 -1.19 -7.68
N GLY A 260 8.93 -1.17 -8.65
CA GLY A 260 8.70 -0.53 -9.94
C GLY A 260 9.80 0.44 -10.32
N GLU A 261 9.47 1.43 -11.14
CA GLU A 261 10.33 2.56 -11.46
C GLU A 261 9.96 3.80 -10.68
N LEU A 262 10.99 4.56 -10.31
CA LEU A 262 10.82 5.90 -9.78
C LEU A 262 10.12 6.79 -10.80
N THR A 263 9.03 7.40 -10.37
CA THR A 263 8.29 8.38 -11.15
C THR A 263 7.90 9.56 -10.25
N ARG A 264 7.65 10.71 -10.87
CA ARG A 264 6.94 11.81 -10.23
C ARG A 264 5.45 11.62 -10.56
N THR A 265 4.62 11.36 -9.56
CA THR A 265 3.19 11.10 -9.73
C THR A 265 2.45 11.48 -8.46
N ASP A 266 1.35 12.20 -8.64
CA ASP A 266 0.26 12.42 -7.68
C ASP A 266 -0.91 11.44 -7.93
N ASP A 267 -1.00 10.89 -9.15
CA ASP A 267 -2.01 9.90 -9.49
C ASP A 267 -1.78 8.52 -8.83
N TRP A 268 -2.84 8.00 -8.21
CA TRP A 268 -2.88 6.72 -7.50
C TRP A 268 -3.83 5.75 -8.21
N TYR A 269 -3.29 4.70 -8.81
CA TYR A 269 -4.09 3.66 -9.46
C TYR A 269 -3.45 2.26 -9.43
N ILE A 270 -4.28 1.24 -9.60
CA ILE A 270 -3.92 -0.16 -9.85
C ILE A 270 -4.79 -0.70 -10.99
N VAL A 271 -4.22 -1.42 -11.94
CA VAL A 271 -4.93 -1.97 -13.10
C VAL A 271 -4.87 -3.50 -13.07
N VAL A 272 -6.04 -4.13 -13.10
CA VAL A 272 -6.23 -5.59 -13.22
C VAL A 272 -7.23 -5.88 -14.34
N HIS A 273 -7.37 -7.14 -14.78
CA HIS A 273 -8.53 -7.50 -15.59
C HIS A 273 -9.78 -7.53 -14.72
N ALA A 274 -10.89 -6.98 -15.21
CA ALA A 274 -12.17 -6.98 -14.50
C ALA A 274 -12.63 -8.43 -14.24
N SER A 275 -12.49 -9.30 -15.24
CA SER A 275 -12.79 -10.74 -15.13
C SER A 275 -11.97 -11.45 -14.05
N ASP A 276 -10.68 -11.16 -13.95
CA ASP A 276 -9.84 -11.75 -12.91
C ASP A 276 -10.22 -11.26 -11.50
N PHE A 277 -10.62 -9.99 -11.39
CA PHE A 277 -11.05 -9.41 -10.12
C PHE A 277 -12.36 -10.02 -9.63
N ILE A 278 -13.39 -10.06 -10.47
CA ILE A 278 -14.70 -10.61 -10.11
C ILE A 278 -14.62 -12.10 -9.80
N THR A 279 -13.92 -12.88 -10.63
CA THR A 279 -13.75 -14.32 -10.41
C THR A 279 -12.95 -14.59 -9.12
N ALA A 280 -11.96 -13.77 -8.78
CA ALA A 280 -11.28 -13.86 -7.50
C ALA A 280 -12.23 -13.61 -6.32
N LEU A 281 -13.04 -12.56 -6.38
CA LEU A 281 -13.97 -12.19 -5.32
C LEU A 281 -15.02 -13.29 -5.09
N GLU A 282 -15.62 -13.82 -6.16
CA GLU A 282 -16.56 -14.94 -6.10
C GLU A 282 -15.93 -16.21 -5.53
N THR A 283 -14.70 -16.51 -5.94
CA THR A 283 -13.98 -17.71 -5.47
C THR A 283 -13.75 -17.66 -3.95
N VAL A 284 -13.43 -16.48 -3.42
CA VAL A 284 -13.31 -16.29 -1.97
C VAL A 284 -14.67 -16.40 -1.29
N GLY A 285 -15.72 -15.77 -1.84
CA GLY A 285 -17.08 -15.85 -1.31
C GLY A 285 -17.57 -17.29 -1.13
N ARG A 286 -17.43 -18.11 -2.17
CA ARG A 286 -17.85 -19.53 -2.17
C ARG A 286 -17.07 -20.42 -1.20
N THR A 287 -15.94 -19.95 -0.66
CA THR A 287 -15.13 -20.75 0.28
C THR A 287 -15.85 -20.99 1.61
N PHE A 288 -16.91 -20.23 1.90
CA PHE A 288 -17.58 -20.23 3.20
C PHE A 288 -19.06 -20.60 3.16
N GLY A 289 -19.59 -21.05 2.01
CA GLY A 289 -21.00 -21.40 1.81
C GLY A 289 -21.71 -20.37 0.96
#